data_AF-A0A520U1C1-F1
#
_entry.id   AF-A0A520U1C1-F1
#
_cell.length_a   1.000
_cell.length_b   1.000
_cell.length_c   1.000
_cell.angle_alpha   90.00
_cell.angle_beta   90.00
_cell.angle_gamma   90.00
#
_symmetry.space_group_name_H-M   'P 1'
#
loop_
_entity.id
_entity.type
_entity.pdbx_description
1 polymer ?
#
loop_
_entity_poly.entity_id
_entity_poly.type
_entity_poly.pdbx_seq_one_letter_code
_entity_poly.pdbx_strand_id
1 'polypeptide(L)'
;MYKLIIAFLITTNIFSQEILSEKNRAEVVNSVLKDRLNNLLPDLMDQSDIDMWILISREYNEDPVLKTMLPAEWLNARRRTIILFYRNKKNNTIDKLAVARYNFGDNIISAWDKETQPIQWKRLVELIEERNPKKIGLNFSKDFNISDGLDKTDFDEFMEVLPSNFKNKIVSAETLSNLWIETRTEYEMELYEDVISITHNIISEAFSNSVIKPGLTTTTDIEWWMRQKVTELGLDTWFHPTVDIQRNSEFQKDHLSSFSERPTDKIINYGDLLHCDFGITYLRLNSDCQRLAYVMKESDSNIPDFLTNAFKMGNQLQDILTNNFKHKLSGNDILLNSLNKAKNIGLRPSIYTHPLGSYGHSSGPTIGMWDSQGGVKGAGDYKLNYNTVYAIELNITTFISEWNRDIKIMLEEAGFFGEKGFRYVNNRQTKIIEIPFIK
;
A
#
# COMPACT_ATOMS: atom_id res chain seq x y z
N MET A 1 -12.55 46.98 -45.37
CA MET A 1 -11.85 46.63 -44.12
C MET A 1 -12.51 45.39 -43.53
N TYR A 2 -11.95 44.21 -43.77
CA TYR A 2 -12.43 42.98 -43.14
C TYR A 2 -11.75 42.83 -41.78
N LYS A 3 -12.53 42.81 -40.69
CA LYS A 3 -12.05 42.48 -39.35
C LYS A 3 -12.15 40.97 -39.18
N LEU A 4 -11.00 40.29 -39.13
CA LEU A 4 -10.91 38.91 -38.65
C LEU A 4 -11.07 38.93 -37.12
N ILE A 5 -12.10 38.26 -36.61
CA ILE A 5 -12.21 37.92 -35.19
C ILE A 5 -11.62 36.52 -35.06
N ILE A 6 -10.43 36.43 -34.48
CA ILE A 6 -9.83 35.16 -34.06
C ILE A 6 -10.38 34.87 -32.66
N ALA A 7 -11.29 33.91 -32.58
CA ALA A 7 -11.74 33.36 -31.31
C ALA A 7 -10.69 32.34 -30.84
N PHE A 8 -9.96 32.67 -29.76
CA PHE A 8 -9.15 31.70 -29.04
C PHE A 8 -10.09 30.79 -28.23
N LEU A 9 -10.28 29.56 -28.70
CA LEU A 9 -10.84 28.47 -27.90
C LEU A 9 -9.77 28.05 -26.89
N ILE A 10 -9.86 28.57 -25.66
CA ILE A 10 -9.11 28.04 -24.52
C ILE A 10 -9.89 26.82 -24.04
N THR A 11 -9.50 25.62 -24.48
CA THR A 11 -9.93 24.38 -23.85
C THR A 11 -9.13 24.22 -22.56
N THR A 12 -9.67 24.64 -21.44
CA THR A 12 -9.14 24.25 -20.14
C THR A 12 -9.43 22.76 -19.94
N ASN A 13 -8.44 21.90 -20.11
CA ASN A 13 -8.50 20.53 -19.59
C ASN A 13 -8.47 20.64 -18.06
N ILE A 14 -9.64 20.55 -17.42
CA ILE A 14 -9.80 20.65 -15.94
C ILE A 14 -9.21 19.41 -15.23
N PHE A 15 -8.66 18.45 -15.97
CA PHE A 15 -8.12 17.18 -15.45
C PHE A 15 -6.66 16.91 -15.85
N SER A 16 -5.83 17.93 -16.08
CA SER A 16 -4.39 17.67 -16.21
C SER A 16 -3.78 17.50 -14.81
N GLN A 17 -3.89 16.30 -14.26
CA GLN A 17 -3.07 15.91 -13.13
C GLN A 17 -1.63 15.83 -13.62
N GLU A 18 -0.79 16.78 -13.20
CA GLU A 18 0.58 16.89 -13.69
C GLU A 18 1.44 15.83 -13.01
N ILE A 19 1.56 14.68 -13.67
CA ILE A 19 2.46 13.63 -13.24
C ILE A 19 3.90 14.11 -13.49
N LEU A 20 4.73 14.10 -12.44
CA LEU A 20 6.14 14.48 -12.54
C LEU A 20 6.88 13.69 -13.62
N SER A 21 7.81 14.34 -14.32
CA SER A 21 8.77 13.67 -15.19
C SER A 21 9.66 12.70 -14.38
N GLU A 22 10.21 11.66 -15.02
CA GLU A 22 11.09 10.68 -14.37
C GLU A 22 12.26 11.32 -13.59
N LYS A 23 12.85 12.39 -14.13
CA LYS A 23 13.91 13.13 -13.44
C LYS A 23 13.40 13.76 -12.14
N ASN A 24 12.26 14.44 -12.18
CA ASN A 24 11.68 15.08 -11.00
C ASN A 24 11.18 14.04 -9.98
N ARG A 25 10.66 12.89 -10.45
CA ARG A 25 10.32 11.76 -9.57
C ARG A 25 11.55 11.25 -8.84
N ALA A 26 12.68 11.12 -9.54
CA ALA A 26 13.93 10.68 -8.93
C ALA A 26 14.44 11.64 -7.84
N GLU A 27 14.34 12.95 -8.08
CA GLU A 27 14.69 13.98 -7.09
C GLU A 27 13.81 13.88 -5.84
N VAL A 28 12.49 13.69 -6.00
CA VAL A 28 11.54 13.51 -4.88
C VAL A 28 11.85 12.23 -4.10
N VAL A 29 11.98 11.09 -4.79
CA VAL A 29 12.29 9.79 -4.19
C VAL A 29 13.60 9.83 -3.40
N ASN A 30 14.65 10.42 -3.97
CA ASN A 30 15.95 10.55 -3.29
C ASN A 30 15.86 11.49 -2.07
N SER A 31 15.00 12.51 -2.13
CA SER A 31 14.75 13.41 -0.99
C SER A 31 14.00 12.70 0.14
N VAL A 32 12.98 11.91 -0.17
CA VAL A 32 12.27 11.05 0.80
C VAL A 32 13.25 10.05 1.44
N LEU A 33 14.06 9.37 0.62
CA LEU A 33 15.04 8.41 1.13
C LEU A 33 16.07 9.09 2.05
N LYS A 34 16.54 10.29 1.69
CA LYS A 34 17.45 11.09 2.52
C LYS A 34 16.83 11.43 3.87
N ASP A 35 15.59 11.90 3.89
CA ASP A 35 14.87 12.20 5.13
C ASP A 35 14.73 10.96 6.01
N ARG A 36 14.24 9.86 5.43
CA ARG A 36 14.05 8.59 6.14
C ARG A 36 15.36 8.03 6.73
N LEU A 37 16.45 8.05 5.98
CA LEU A 37 17.75 7.54 6.44
C LEU A 37 18.39 8.41 7.53
N ASN A 38 18.15 9.72 7.52
CA ASN A 38 18.80 10.66 8.44
C ASN A 38 17.99 10.96 9.70
N ASN A 39 16.67 11.03 9.56
CA ASN A 39 15.77 11.47 10.62
C ASN A 39 14.93 10.33 11.19
N LEU A 40 14.45 9.40 10.35
CA LEU A 40 13.59 8.30 10.81
C LEU A 40 14.39 7.09 11.32
N LEU A 41 15.36 6.59 10.53
CA LEU A 41 16.08 5.36 10.83
C LEU A 41 16.76 5.33 12.22
N PRO A 42 17.43 6.39 12.71
CA PRO A 42 18.03 6.38 14.04
C PRO A 42 17.03 6.06 15.15
N ASP A 43 15.83 6.65 15.08
CA ASP A 43 14.77 6.45 16.07
C ASP A 43 14.21 5.02 16.00
N LEU A 44 14.05 4.48 14.79
CA LEU A 44 13.59 3.10 14.60
C LEU A 44 14.59 2.08 15.13
N MET A 45 15.90 2.30 14.91
CA MET A 45 16.95 1.46 15.49
C MET A 45 16.98 1.54 17.02
N ASP A 46 16.72 2.73 17.58
CA ASP A 46 16.62 2.93 19.01
C ASP A 46 15.40 2.19 19.59
N GLN A 47 14.25 2.27 18.93
CA GLN A 47 12.99 1.62 19.30
C GLN A 47 13.04 0.09 19.22
N SER A 48 13.72 -0.45 18.22
CA SER A 48 13.89 -1.90 18.01
C SER A 48 15.04 -2.51 18.83
N ASP A 49 15.82 -1.67 19.50
CA ASP A 49 17.02 -2.06 20.25
C ASP A 49 18.02 -2.87 19.40
N ILE A 50 18.28 -2.39 18.19
CA ILE A 50 19.28 -2.97 17.26
C ILE A 50 20.43 -1.99 17.10
N ASP A 51 21.64 -2.42 17.46
CA ASP A 51 22.84 -1.56 17.32
C ASP A 51 23.34 -1.55 15.87
N MET A 52 23.28 -2.70 15.20
CA MET A 52 23.71 -2.84 13.82
C MET A 52 22.67 -3.56 12.99
N TRP A 53 22.25 -2.96 11.88
CA TRP A 53 21.33 -3.58 10.94
C TRP A 53 22.06 -3.86 9.63
N ILE A 54 22.06 -5.12 9.21
CA ILE A 54 22.73 -5.55 7.98
C ILE A 54 21.67 -6.08 7.02
N LEU A 55 21.57 -5.45 5.86
CA LEU A 55 20.74 -5.92 4.74
C LEU A 55 21.66 -6.51 3.67
N ILE A 56 21.38 -7.73 3.25
CA ILE A 56 22.14 -8.44 2.23
C ILE A 56 21.17 -8.81 1.12
N SER A 57 21.53 -8.49 -0.12
CA SER A 57 20.69 -8.74 -1.29
C SER A 57 21.52 -9.02 -2.53
N ARG A 58 20.84 -9.56 -3.54
CA ARG A 58 21.42 -9.82 -4.86
C ARG A 58 20.59 -9.11 -5.92
N GLU A 59 21.23 -8.77 -7.03
CA GLU A 59 20.57 -8.23 -8.22
C GLU A 59 19.44 -9.16 -8.67
N TYR A 60 18.23 -8.59 -8.84
CA TYR A 60 16.98 -9.28 -9.17
C TYR A 60 16.41 -10.18 -8.07
N ASN A 61 17.03 -10.21 -6.90
CA ASN A 61 16.54 -10.89 -5.71
C ASN A 61 16.78 -10.01 -4.49
N GLU A 62 16.28 -8.79 -4.57
CA GLU A 62 16.38 -7.82 -3.49
C GLU A 62 15.55 -8.26 -2.30
N ASP A 63 16.14 -8.18 -1.11
CA ASP A 63 15.39 -8.15 0.14
C ASP A 63 14.32 -7.04 0.01
N PRO A 64 13.03 -7.31 0.32
CA PRO A 64 11.98 -6.32 0.12
C PRO A 64 12.27 -5.01 0.85
N VAL A 65 12.83 -5.07 2.06
CA VAL A 65 13.21 -3.86 2.80
C VAL A 65 14.32 -3.10 2.06
N LEU A 66 15.37 -3.78 1.62
CA LEU A 66 16.47 -3.15 0.86
C LEU A 66 15.96 -2.53 -0.44
N LYS A 67 15.00 -3.14 -1.13
CA LYS A 67 14.42 -2.61 -2.37
C LYS A 67 13.85 -1.20 -2.18
N THR A 68 13.26 -0.92 -1.01
CA THR A 68 12.74 0.42 -0.68
C THR A 68 13.85 1.46 -0.45
N MET A 69 15.08 1.02 -0.21
CA MET A 69 16.24 1.88 0.07
C MET A 69 17.05 2.24 -1.18
N LEU A 70 16.82 1.59 -2.32
CA LEU A 70 17.56 1.86 -3.56
C LEU A 70 17.48 3.35 -3.93
N PRO A 71 18.56 4.01 -4.36
CA PRO A 71 18.44 5.34 -4.99
C PRO A 71 17.51 5.28 -6.20
N ALA A 72 16.89 6.40 -6.56
CA ALA A 72 15.94 6.44 -7.67
C ALA A 72 16.52 5.92 -9.00
N GLU A 73 17.80 6.16 -9.23
CA GLU A 73 18.54 5.76 -10.43
C GLU A 73 18.88 4.26 -10.47
N TRP A 74 18.68 3.55 -9.36
CA TRP A 74 18.95 2.12 -9.23
C TRP A 74 17.64 1.34 -9.36
N LEU A 75 17.38 0.84 -10.57
CA LEU A 75 16.20 0.02 -10.85
C LEU A 75 16.26 -1.36 -10.15
N ASN A 76 17.47 -1.85 -9.89
CA ASN A 76 17.75 -3.09 -9.17
C ASN A 76 19.01 -2.91 -8.33
N ALA A 77 19.21 -3.79 -7.35
CA ALA A 77 20.52 -3.96 -6.73
C ALA A 77 21.55 -4.40 -7.78
N ARG A 78 22.85 -4.21 -7.51
CA ARG A 78 23.93 -4.55 -8.46
C ARG A 78 24.80 -5.64 -7.86
N ARG A 79 24.83 -6.85 -8.45
CA ARG A 79 25.48 -8.04 -7.87
C ARG A 79 25.06 -8.24 -6.40
N ARG A 80 25.98 -8.69 -5.53
CA ARG A 80 25.78 -8.71 -4.08
C ARG A 80 25.90 -7.30 -3.50
N THR A 81 24.79 -6.80 -2.97
CA THR A 81 24.69 -5.52 -2.26
C THR A 81 24.54 -5.80 -0.77
N ILE A 82 25.44 -5.24 0.03
CA ILE A 82 25.39 -5.34 1.50
C ILE A 82 25.34 -3.92 2.04
N ILE A 83 24.28 -3.58 2.75
CA ILE A 83 24.12 -2.30 3.45
C ILE A 83 24.24 -2.57 4.95
N LEU A 84 25.02 -1.74 5.63
CA LEU A 84 25.23 -1.78 7.06
C LEU A 84 24.88 -0.41 7.65
N PHE A 85 23.97 -0.44 8.61
CA PHE A 85 23.69 0.68 9.50
C PHE A 85 24.22 0.38 10.89
N TYR A 86 24.91 1.33 11.51
CA TYR A 86 25.34 1.20 12.90
C TYR A 86 24.93 2.41 13.72
N ARG A 87 24.12 2.17 14.76
CA ARG A 87 23.57 3.17 15.65
C ARG A 87 24.42 3.28 16.91
N ASN A 88 25.09 4.43 17.07
CA ASN A 88 25.79 4.77 18.31
C ASN A 88 24.92 5.73 19.14
N LYS A 89 24.11 5.15 20.04
CA LYS A 89 23.19 5.90 20.91
C LYS A 89 23.92 6.94 21.79
N LYS A 90 25.12 6.60 22.27
CA LYS A 90 25.90 7.47 23.18
C LYS A 90 26.33 8.77 22.51
N ASN A 91 26.75 8.69 21.25
CA ASN A 91 27.23 9.85 20.50
C ASN A 91 26.13 10.46 19.61
N ASN A 92 24.92 9.88 19.64
CA ASN A 92 23.83 10.19 18.75
C ASN A 92 24.22 10.19 17.26
N THR A 93 24.97 9.18 16.82
CA THR A 93 25.38 9.04 15.41
C THR A 93 24.82 7.78 14.78
N ILE A 94 24.75 7.78 13.44
CA ILE A 94 24.44 6.62 12.63
C ILE A 94 25.46 6.51 11.48
N ASP A 95 26.14 5.37 11.40
CA ASP A 95 26.91 5.03 10.20
C ASP A 95 25.95 4.46 9.15
N LYS A 96 26.16 4.86 7.89
CA LYS A 96 25.40 4.39 6.73
C LYS A 96 26.38 3.93 5.67
N LEU A 97 26.68 2.64 5.63
CA LEU A 97 27.75 2.08 4.81
C LEU A 97 27.23 1.04 3.84
N ALA A 98 27.82 1.00 2.64
CA ALA A 98 27.64 -0.09 1.69
C ALA A 98 28.95 -0.87 1.58
N VAL A 99 28.94 -2.18 1.82
CA VAL A 99 30.06 -3.06 1.48
C VAL A 99 29.93 -3.40 -0.01
N ALA A 100 29.98 -2.38 -0.86
CA ALA A 100 29.82 -2.46 -2.31
C ALA A 100 30.86 -1.54 -2.97
N ARG A 101 31.12 -1.70 -4.28
CA ARG A 101 32.18 -0.90 -4.96
C ARG A 101 31.86 0.58 -5.08
N TYR A 102 30.58 0.95 -5.00
CA TYR A 102 30.10 2.30 -5.28
C TYR A 102 29.23 2.77 -4.12
N ASN A 103 29.16 4.08 -3.96
CA ASN A 103 28.18 4.69 -3.06
C ASN A 103 26.77 4.29 -3.50
N PHE A 104 25.90 4.14 -2.53
CA PHE A 104 24.50 3.80 -2.72
C PHE A 104 23.70 5.11 -2.60
N GLY A 105 23.70 5.85 -3.70
CA GLY A 105 23.27 7.25 -3.75
C GLY A 105 24.20 8.14 -2.93
N ASP A 106 23.68 9.29 -2.48
CA ASP A 106 24.46 10.25 -1.69
C ASP A 106 24.44 9.95 -0.18
N ASN A 107 23.57 9.05 0.28
CA ASN A 107 23.27 8.86 1.70
C ASN A 107 24.01 7.67 2.34
N ILE A 108 24.48 6.71 1.54
CA ILE A 108 25.13 5.49 2.00
C ILE A 108 26.47 5.37 1.27
N ILE A 109 27.56 5.43 2.03
CA ILE A 109 28.92 5.55 1.48
C ILE A 109 29.52 4.16 1.27
N SER A 110 30.23 3.96 0.16
CA SER A 110 31.03 2.75 -0.04
C SER A 110 32.10 2.61 1.05
N ALA A 111 32.11 1.45 1.69
CA ALA A 111 33.11 1.04 2.67
C ALA A 111 33.94 -0.16 2.17
N TRP A 112 33.87 -0.48 0.87
CA TRP A 112 34.60 -1.61 0.29
C TRP A 112 35.46 -1.18 -0.89
N ASP A 113 36.77 -1.27 -0.67
CA ASP A 113 37.76 -1.25 -1.73
C ASP A 113 38.24 -2.68 -2.00
N LYS A 114 37.96 -3.16 -3.21
CA LYS A 114 38.30 -4.52 -3.65
C LYS A 114 39.80 -4.72 -3.79
N GLU A 115 40.57 -3.67 -4.10
CA GLU A 115 42.01 -3.79 -4.31
C GLU A 115 42.75 -4.01 -2.98
N THR A 116 42.25 -3.42 -1.89
CA THR A 116 42.81 -3.60 -0.54
C THR A 116 42.26 -4.83 0.18
N GLN A 117 40.96 -5.10 0.06
CA GLN A 117 40.32 -6.30 0.62
C GLN A 117 39.49 -7.00 -0.48
N PRO A 118 40.05 -7.98 -1.21
CA PRO A 118 39.36 -8.60 -2.35
C PRO A 118 38.13 -9.43 -1.96
N ILE A 119 37.99 -9.79 -0.69
CA ILE A 119 36.88 -10.61 -0.18
C ILE A 119 35.86 -9.71 0.53
N GLN A 120 34.75 -9.42 -0.16
CA GLN A 120 33.65 -8.56 0.32
C GLN A 120 33.16 -8.95 1.73
N TRP A 121 33.00 -10.25 1.97
CA TRP A 121 32.61 -10.80 3.27
C TRP A 121 33.59 -10.48 4.40
N LYS A 122 34.91 -10.51 4.12
CA LYS A 122 35.91 -10.14 5.13
C LYS A 122 35.81 -8.66 5.48
N ARG A 123 35.55 -7.79 4.50
CA ARG A 123 35.35 -6.36 4.78
C ARG A 123 34.13 -6.13 5.68
N LEU A 124 33.05 -6.88 5.47
CA LEU A 124 31.89 -6.81 6.38
C LEU A 124 32.26 -7.21 7.81
N VAL A 125 33.04 -8.29 7.99
CA VAL A 125 33.50 -8.73 9.32
C VAL A 125 34.39 -7.68 9.99
N GLU A 126 35.33 -7.08 9.27
CA GLU A 126 36.18 -5.99 9.79
C GLU A 126 35.32 -4.81 10.30
N LEU A 127 34.30 -4.40 9.52
CA LEU A 127 33.39 -3.32 9.92
C LEU A 127 32.60 -3.67 11.19
N ILE A 128 32.21 -4.93 11.36
CA ILE A 128 31.53 -5.44 12.57
C ILE A 128 32.50 -5.40 13.77
N GLU A 129 33.74 -5.84 13.58
CA GLU A 129 34.77 -5.85 14.63
C GLU A 129 35.14 -4.44 15.10
N GLU A 130 35.33 -3.49 14.17
CA GLU A 130 35.61 -2.07 14.44
C GLU A 130 34.55 -1.43 15.36
N ARG A 131 33.28 -1.82 15.18
CA ARG A 131 32.12 -1.23 15.89
C ARG A 131 31.73 -2.00 17.14
N ASN A 132 32.01 -3.31 17.16
CA ASN A 132 31.68 -4.24 18.23
C ASN A 132 30.23 -4.10 18.76
N PRO A 133 29.20 -4.23 17.91
CA PRO A 133 27.79 -4.10 18.32
C PRO A 133 27.41 -5.15 19.36
N LYS A 134 26.38 -4.90 20.18
CA LYS A 134 25.81 -5.90 21.10
C LYS A 134 24.70 -6.71 20.42
N LYS A 135 23.94 -6.10 19.50
CA LYS A 135 22.91 -6.75 18.69
C LYS A 135 23.08 -6.44 17.21
N ILE A 136 23.08 -7.49 16.40
CA ILE A 136 23.15 -7.43 14.93
C ILE A 136 21.83 -7.97 14.37
N GLY A 137 21.02 -7.10 13.79
CA GLY A 137 19.77 -7.45 13.14
C GLY A 137 19.97 -7.93 11.71
N LEU A 138 19.32 -9.05 11.35
CA LEU A 138 19.18 -9.55 9.98
C LEU A 138 17.71 -9.76 9.63
N ASN A 139 17.34 -9.59 8.36
CA ASN A 139 15.96 -9.67 7.89
C ASN A 139 15.50 -11.13 7.70
N PHE A 140 15.08 -11.76 8.80
CA PHE A 140 14.36 -13.03 8.77
C PHE A 140 13.15 -12.96 9.69
N SER A 141 12.03 -13.53 9.26
CA SER A 141 10.74 -13.48 9.96
C SER A 141 9.92 -14.73 9.71
N LYS A 142 9.11 -15.14 10.70
CA LYS A 142 8.13 -16.22 10.50
C LYS A 142 6.75 -15.72 10.06
N ASP A 143 6.44 -14.48 10.40
CA ASP A 143 5.08 -13.93 10.33
C ASP A 143 4.96 -12.80 9.30
N PHE A 144 6.08 -12.19 8.86
CA PHE A 144 6.13 -11.06 7.95
C PHE A 144 7.04 -11.33 6.74
N ASN A 145 6.44 -11.68 5.60
CA ASN A 145 7.13 -11.96 4.35
C ASN A 145 8.07 -10.82 3.88
N ILE A 146 7.66 -9.56 4.00
CA ILE A 146 8.49 -8.39 3.64
C ILE A 146 9.76 -8.32 4.49
N SER A 147 9.67 -8.76 5.75
CA SER A 147 10.77 -8.78 6.72
C SER A 147 11.58 -10.08 6.72
N ASP A 148 11.25 -11.01 5.82
CA ASP A 148 11.93 -12.30 5.62
C ASP A 148 12.73 -12.35 4.30
N GLY A 149 13.37 -11.22 3.95
CA GLY A 149 14.04 -11.06 2.66
C GLY A 149 15.47 -11.60 2.56
N LEU A 150 16.07 -12.04 3.68
CA LEU A 150 17.43 -12.57 3.65
C LEU A 150 17.47 -13.98 3.08
N ASP A 151 18.05 -14.09 1.89
CA ASP A 151 18.30 -15.38 1.26
C ASP A 151 19.09 -16.34 2.16
N LYS A 152 18.62 -17.59 2.20
CA LYS A 152 19.29 -18.66 2.98
C LYS A 152 20.76 -18.83 2.61
N THR A 153 21.11 -18.72 1.32
CA THR A 153 22.49 -18.82 0.86
C THR A 153 23.37 -17.70 1.41
N ASP A 154 22.89 -16.45 1.38
CA ASP A 154 23.65 -15.32 1.90
C ASP A 154 23.73 -15.33 3.43
N PHE A 155 22.68 -15.81 4.12
CA PHE A 155 22.73 -16.09 5.55
C PHE A 155 23.82 -17.12 5.89
N ASP A 156 23.85 -18.26 5.19
CA ASP A 156 24.82 -19.33 5.45
C ASP A 156 26.26 -18.87 5.19
N GLU A 157 26.50 -18.20 4.07
CA GLU A 157 27.82 -17.64 3.74
C GLU A 157 28.27 -16.61 4.80
N PHE A 158 27.36 -15.73 5.23
CA PHE A 158 27.67 -14.75 6.27
C PHE A 158 27.98 -15.42 7.61
N MET A 159 27.19 -16.43 8.01
CA MET A 159 27.40 -17.17 9.25
C MET A 159 28.67 -18.03 9.23
N GLU A 160 29.15 -18.44 8.07
CA GLU A 160 30.43 -19.15 7.93
C GLU A 160 31.61 -18.22 8.27
N VAL A 161 31.60 -16.99 7.75
CA VAL A 161 32.70 -16.03 7.92
C VAL A 161 32.65 -15.26 9.25
N LEU A 162 31.47 -15.12 9.86
CA LEU A 162 31.29 -14.32 11.07
C LEU A 162 32.01 -14.96 12.28
N PRO A 163 32.83 -14.23 13.04
CA PRO A 163 33.48 -14.79 14.23
C PRO A 163 32.48 -15.24 15.30
N SER A 164 32.80 -16.31 16.03
CA SER A 164 31.89 -16.97 17.00
C SER A 164 31.33 -16.03 18.08
N ASN A 165 32.10 -15.01 18.50
CA ASN A 165 31.68 -14.00 19.48
C ASN A 165 30.66 -12.98 18.95
N PHE A 166 30.40 -12.95 17.64
CA PHE A 166 29.34 -12.16 17.03
C PHE A 166 28.14 -13.01 16.60
N LYS A 167 28.33 -14.31 16.32
CA LYS A 167 27.22 -15.22 15.96
C LYS A 167 26.10 -15.23 16.99
N ASN A 168 26.44 -15.19 18.28
CA ASN A 168 25.47 -15.13 19.38
C ASN A 168 24.78 -13.77 19.56
N LYS A 169 25.18 -12.74 18.79
CA LYS A 169 24.58 -11.40 18.79
C LYS A 169 23.57 -11.20 17.64
N ILE A 170 23.45 -12.18 16.75
CA ILE A 170 22.51 -12.16 15.63
C ILE A 170 21.09 -12.31 16.16
N VAL A 171 20.21 -11.40 15.76
CA VAL A 171 18.79 -11.39 16.10
C VAL A 171 17.96 -11.11 14.84
N SER A 172 16.67 -11.46 14.87
CA SER A 172 15.74 -11.04 13.82
C SER A 172 15.59 -9.52 13.86
N ALA A 173 15.65 -8.90 12.68
CA ALA A 173 15.35 -7.50 12.48
C ALA A 173 13.85 -7.23 12.20
N GLU A 174 12.96 -8.22 12.31
CA GLU A 174 11.54 -8.12 11.95
C GLU A 174 10.87 -6.85 12.48
N THR A 175 11.07 -6.50 13.76
CA THR A 175 10.49 -5.27 14.32
C THR A 175 11.04 -4.01 13.66
N LEU A 176 12.36 -3.91 13.42
CA LEU A 176 12.98 -2.77 12.75
C LEU A 176 12.53 -2.68 11.28
N SER A 177 12.50 -3.82 10.59
CA SER A 177 12.07 -3.94 9.20
C SER A 177 10.61 -3.55 9.03
N ASN A 178 9.72 -4.05 9.89
CA ASN A 178 8.32 -3.66 9.90
C ASN A 178 8.16 -2.15 10.18
N LEU A 179 8.86 -1.62 11.19
CA LEU A 179 8.82 -0.19 11.52
C LEU A 179 9.30 0.68 10.35
N TRP A 180 10.37 0.26 9.66
CA TRP A 180 10.84 0.95 8.46
C TRP A 180 9.76 0.95 7.38
N ILE A 181 9.17 -0.20 7.08
CA ILE A 181 8.17 -0.31 6.01
C ILE A 181 6.84 0.36 6.37
N GLU A 182 6.42 0.39 7.62
CA GLU A 182 5.10 0.88 8.02
C GLU A 182 5.08 2.39 8.31
N THR A 183 6.19 2.97 8.79
CA THR A 183 6.22 4.35 9.27
C THR A 183 6.37 5.35 8.13
N ARG A 184 5.46 6.31 8.02
CA ARG A 184 5.48 7.43 7.06
C ARG A 184 6.04 8.69 7.72
N THR A 185 6.86 9.44 7.00
CA THR A 185 7.26 10.80 7.40
C THR A 185 6.19 11.82 7.01
N GLU A 186 6.27 13.03 7.58
CA GLU A 186 5.36 14.13 7.20
C GLU A 186 5.43 14.43 5.70
N TYR A 187 6.64 14.44 5.14
CA TYR A 187 6.84 14.68 3.71
C TYR A 187 6.23 13.57 2.83
N GLU A 188 6.33 12.30 3.24
CA GLU A 188 5.63 11.21 2.55
C GLU A 188 4.12 11.40 2.58
N MET A 189 3.56 11.91 3.68
CA MET A 189 2.11 12.13 3.81
C MET A 189 1.60 13.25 2.90
N GLU A 190 2.40 14.30 2.64
CA GLU A 190 2.06 15.33 1.64
C GLU A 190 1.95 14.72 0.25
N LEU A 191 2.93 13.89 -0.15
CA LEU A 191 2.93 13.19 -1.43
C LEU A 191 1.78 12.18 -1.52
N TYR A 192 1.44 11.54 -0.40
CA TYR A 192 0.44 10.49 -0.40
C TYR A 192 -0.96 11.01 -0.77
N GLU A 193 -1.31 12.23 -0.36
CA GLU A 193 -2.58 12.86 -0.71
C GLU A 193 -2.73 13.02 -2.23
N ASP A 194 -1.63 13.30 -2.94
CA ASP A 194 -1.60 13.34 -4.41
C ASP A 194 -1.78 11.96 -5.03
N VAL A 195 -1.09 10.92 -4.52
CA VAL A 195 -1.24 9.53 -5.02
C VAL A 195 -2.69 9.05 -4.91
N ILE A 196 -3.34 9.33 -3.78
CA ILE A 196 -4.75 8.99 -3.59
C ILE A 196 -5.66 9.82 -4.50
N SER A 197 -5.37 11.11 -4.68
CA SER A 197 -6.11 11.96 -5.63
C SER A 197 -6.02 11.44 -7.07
N ILE A 198 -4.84 10.99 -7.52
CA ILE A 198 -4.67 10.37 -8.85
C ILE A 198 -5.58 9.15 -8.98
N THR A 199 -5.59 8.30 -7.97
CA THR A 199 -6.38 7.06 -7.96
C THR A 199 -7.88 7.37 -8.05
N HIS A 200 -8.36 8.33 -7.24
CA HIS A 200 -9.76 8.76 -7.24
C HIS A 200 -10.19 9.36 -8.58
N ASN A 201 -9.31 10.12 -9.24
CA ASN A 201 -9.59 10.71 -10.56
C ASN A 201 -9.71 9.63 -11.64
N ILE A 202 -8.80 8.65 -11.66
CA ILE A 202 -8.86 7.53 -12.61
C ILE A 202 -10.15 6.73 -12.41
N ILE A 203 -10.51 6.41 -11.16
CA ILE A 203 -11.78 5.71 -10.87
C ILE A 203 -12.98 6.53 -11.35
N SER A 204 -12.98 7.84 -11.11
CA SER A 204 -14.09 8.72 -11.52
C SER A 204 -14.23 8.79 -13.04
N GLU A 205 -13.12 8.78 -13.79
CA GLU A 205 -13.14 8.73 -15.25
C GLU A 205 -13.60 7.35 -15.77
N ALA A 206 -13.09 6.27 -15.16
CA ALA A 206 -13.49 4.89 -15.48
C ALA A 206 -14.99 4.68 -15.28
N PHE A 207 -15.55 5.22 -14.20
CA PHE A 207 -16.98 5.21 -13.89
C PHE A 207 -17.70 6.44 -14.43
N SER A 208 -17.50 6.70 -15.72
CA SER A 208 -18.21 7.78 -16.43
C SER A 208 -18.61 7.36 -17.83
N ASN A 209 -19.49 8.16 -18.45
CA ASN A 209 -19.94 7.95 -19.82
C ASN A 209 -18.86 8.20 -20.88
N SER A 210 -17.65 8.66 -20.53
CA SER A 210 -16.53 8.69 -21.49
C SER A 210 -15.98 7.28 -21.75
N VAL A 211 -16.07 6.38 -20.76
CA VAL A 211 -15.56 4.99 -20.82
C VAL A 211 -16.70 4.00 -20.94
N ILE A 212 -17.76 4.16 -20.13
CA ILE A 212 -18.87 3.22 -20.05
C ILE A 212 -19.96 3.60 -21.05
N LYS A 213 -20.30 2.64 -21.92
CA LYS A 213 -21.47 2.65 -22.79
C LYS A 213 -22.37 1.48 -22.40
N PRO A 214 -23.44 1.72 -21.61
CA PRO A 214 -24.33 0.65 -21.16
C PRO A 214 -24.89 -0.16 -22.34
N GLY A 215 -24.92 -1.49 -22.21
CA GLY A 215 -25.28 -2.44 -23.26
C GLY A 215 -24.13 -2.82 -24.21
N LEU A 216 -22.97 -2.18 -24.10
CA LEU A 216 -21.79 -2.44 -24.95
C LEU A 216 -20.54 -2.73 -24.12
N THR A 217 -20.18 -1.83 -23.19
CA THR A 217 -18.97 -1.97 -22.37
C THR A 217 -19.12 -3.13 -21.38
N THR A 218 -18.07 -3.96 -21.27
CA THR A 218 -17.97 -5.03 -20.29
C THR A 218 -17.17 -4.60 -19.06
N THR A 219 -17.27 -5.36 -17.96
CA THR A 219 -16.40 -5.17 -16.78
C THR A 219 -14.91 -5.30 -17.15
N THR A 220 -14.56 -6.27 -17.98
CA THR A 220 -13.19 -6.50 -18.47
C THR A 220 -12.67 -5.30 -19.28
N ASP A 221 -13.50 -4.68 -20.11
CA ASP A 221 -13.10 -3.48 -20.86
C ASP A 221 -12.65 -2.35 -19.92
N ILE A 222 -13.31 -2.20 -18.78
CA ILE A 222 -12.95 -1.18 -17.77
C ILE A 222 -11.63 -1.55 -17.08
N GLU A 223 -11.44 -2.82 -16.70
CA GLU A 223 -10.19 -3.29 -16.09
C GLU A 223 -8.98 -2.98 -16.99
N TRP A 224 -9.09 -3.29 -18.29
CA TRP A 224 -8.05 -2.98 -19.27
C TRP A 224 -7.92 -1.48 -19.55
N TRP A 225 -9.03 -0.74 -19.57
CA TRP A 225 -9.00 0.70 -19.70
C TRP A 225 -8.22 1.35 -18.54
N MET A 226 -8.48 0.92 -17.30
CA MET A 226 -7.76 1.42 -16.11
C MET A 226 -6.26 1.10 -16.21
N ARG A 227 -5.90 -0.12 -16.63
CA ARG A 227 -4.49 -0.52 -16.85
C ARG A 227 -3.81 0.34 -17.92
N GLN A 228 -4.49 0.56 -19.04
CA GLN A 228 -3.96 1.38 -20.12
C GLN A 228 -3.81 2.85 -19.69
N LYS A 229 -4.80 3.40 -18.98
CA LYS A 229 -4.76 4.76 -18.44
C LYS A 229 -3.56 4.98 -17.51
N VAL A 230 -3.29 4.03 -16.62
CA VAL A 230 -2.12 4.06 -15.73
C VAL A 230 -0.82 4.14 -16.54
N THR A 231 -0.66 3.29 -17.55
CA THR A 231 0.51 3.31 -18.45
C THR A 231 0.64 4.62 -19.22
N GLU A 232 -0.47 5.18 -19.74
CA GLU A 232 -0.47 6.45 -20.47
C GLU A 232 -0.08 7.65 -19.60
N LEU A 233 -0.39 7.60 -18.31
CA LEU A 233 0.07 8.57 -17.30
C LEU A 233 1.54 8.36 -16.90
N GLY A 234 2.20 7.32 -17.43
CA GLY A 234 3.55 6.92 -17.06
C GLY A 234 3.65 6.39 -15.63
N LEU A 235 2.57 5.79 -15.12
CA LEU A 235 2.48 5.23 -13.78
C LEU A 235 2.51 3.69 -13.84
N ASP A 236 2.70 3.07 -12.68
CA ASP A 236 2.59 1.62 -12.51
C ASP A 236 1.38 1.25 -11.65
N THR A 237 1.08 -0.04 -11.56
CA THR A 237 0.11 -0.62 -10.62
C THR A 237 0.68 -1.88 -10.00
N TRP A 238 0.31 -2.17 -8.76
CA TRP A 238 0.83 -3.32 -8.01
C TRP A 238 -0.07 -4.56 -8.08
N PHE A 239 -1.25 -4.46 -8.71
CA PHE A 239 -2.14 -5.57 -9.01
C PHE A 239 -2.93 -5.33 -10.31
N HIS A 240 -3.70 -6.33 -10.75
CA HIS A 240 -4.65 -6.12 -11.85
C HIS A 240 -5.96 -5.62 -11.25
N PRO A 241 -6.52 -4.49 -11.74
CA PRO A 241 -7.80 -4.01 -11.24
C PRO A 241 -8.87 -5.07 -11.40
N THR A 242 -9.92 -4.91 -10.62
CA THR A 242 -11.11 -5.73 -10.80
C THR A 242 -12.33 -4.85 -10.89
N VAL A 243 -13.28 -5.24 -11.73
CA VAL A 243 -14.57 -4.59 -11.85
C VAL A 243 -15.66 -5.65 -11.83
N ASP A 244 -16.65 -5.49 -10.96
CA ASP A 244 -17.79 -6.39 -10.88
C ASP A 244 -19.10 -5.62 -10.77
N ILE A 245 -20.19 -6.37 -10.90
CA ILE A 245 -21.54 -5.84 -10.87
C ILE A 245 -22.44 -6.68 -9.98
N GLN A 246 -23.40 -6.00 -9.37
CA GLN A 246 -24.55 -6.58 -8.69
C GLN A 246 -25.83 -6.04 -9.34
N ARG A 247 -26.74 -6.95 -9.69
CA ARG A 247 -28.03 -6.62 -10.32
C ARG A 247 -29.13 -7.58 -9.88
N ASN A 248 -30.38 -7.17 -10.07
CA ASN A 248 -31.57 -7.93 -9.66
C ASN A 248 -31.66 -9.34 -10.28
N SER A 249 -31.28 -9.49 -11.55
CA SER A 249 -31.48 -10.74 -12.30
C SER A 249 -30.48 -11.86 -11.98
N GLU A 250 -29.46 -11.61 -11.16
CA GLU A 250 -28.49 -12.63 -10.76
C GLU A 250 -28.78 -13.12 -9.35
N PHE A 251 -28.70 -14.44 -9.12
CA PHE A 251 -28.61 -15.00 -7.77
C PHE A 251 -27.14 -15.03 -7.35
N GLN A 252 -26.83 -14.62 -6.11
CA GLN A 252 -25.47 -14.70 -5.58
C GLN A 252 -25.05 -16.17 -5.48
N LYS A 253 -23.94 -16.56 -6.13
CA LYS A 253 -23.26 -17.83 -5.83
C LYS A 253 -22.49 -17.68 -4.51
N ASP A 254 -22.27 -18.79 -3.80
CA ASP A 254 -21.70 -18.87 -2.45
C ASP A 254 -20.52 -17.92 -2.17
N HIS A 255 -20.38 -17.51 -0.90
CA HIS A 255 -19.42 -16.54 -0.38
C HIS A 255 -17.97 -16.67 -0.88
N LEU A 256 -17.51 -17.90 -1.17
CA LEU A 256 -16.15 -18.20 -1.63
C LEU A 256 -15.94 -17.82 -3.11
N SER A 257 -16.98 -17.92 -3.94
CA SER A 257 -16.89 -17.71 -5.38
C SER A 257 -16.64 -16.24 -5.77
N SER A 258 -17.06 -15.27 -4.95
CA SER A 258 -16.90 -13.85 -5.28
C SER A 258 -15.44 -13.37 -5.25
N PHE A 259 -14.54 -14.08 -4.57
CA PHE A 259 -13.12 -13.73 -4.51
C PHE A 259 -12.25 -14.60 -5.44
N SER A 260 -12.62 -15.87 -5.69
CA SER A 260 -11.79 -16.83 -6.46
C SER A 260 -12.25 -17.09 -7.90
N GLU A 261 -13.52 -16.86 -8.24
CA GLU A 261 -14.08 -17.08 -9.58
C GLU A 261 -14.94 -15.89 -9.99
N ARG A 262 -14.30 -14.79 -10.38
CA ARG A 262 -15.00 -13.61 -10.87
C ARG A 262 -15.47 -13.88 -12.30
N PRO A 263 -16.79 -13.82 -12.60
CA PRO A 263 -17.25 -13.97 -13.96
C PRO A 263 -16.71 -12.80 -14.78
N THR A 264 -15.83 -13.09 -15.73
CA THR A 264 -15.27 -12.08 -16.64
C THR A 264 -16.32 -11.66 -17.67
N ASP A 265 -16.12 -10.51 -18.28
CA ASP A 265 -16.85 -10.07 -19.49
C ASP A 265 -18.35 -9.84 -19.31
N LYS A 266 -18.79 -9.40 -18.13
CA LYS A 266 -20.19 -9.02 -17.93
C LYS A 266 -20.47 -7.69 -18.63
N ILE A 267 -21.39 -7.69 -19.58
CA ILE A 267 -21.91 -6.46 -20.20
C ILE A 267 -22.62 -5.63 -19.13
N ILE A 268 -22.22 -4.36 -18.99
CA ILE A 268 -22.78 -3.40 -18.04
C ILE A 268 -24.09 -2.85 -18.60
N ASN A 269 -25.15 -2.84 -17.79
CA ASN A 269 -26.48 -2.39 -18.18
C ASN A 269 -27.00 -1.32 -17.21
N TYR A 270 -28.02 -0.59 -17.67
CA TYR A 270 -28.77 0.32 -16.82
C TYR A 270 -29.38 -0.42 -15.61
N GLY A 271 -29.16 0.13 -14.41
CA GLY A 271 -29.59 -0.44 -13.14
C GLY A 271 -28.55 -1.31 -12.43
N ASP A 272 -27.35 -1.47 -12.98
CA ASP A 272 -26.27 -2.18 -12.30
C ASP A 272 -25.64 -1.32 -11.20
N LEU A 273 -25.37 -1.96 -10.06
CA LEU A 273 -24.44 -1.46 -9.06
C LEU A 273 -23.05 -2.03 -9.39
N LEU A 274 -22.13 -1.16 -9.78
CA LEU A 274 -20.74 -1.47 -10.10
C LEU A 274 -19.89 -1.35 -8.85
N HIS A 275 -18.85 -2.16 -8.81
CA HIS A 275 -17.75 -2.09 -7.87
C HIS A 275 -16.43 -2.16 -8.64
N CYS A 276 -15.43 -1.41 -8.22
CA CYS A 276 -14.05 -1.66 -8.64
C CYS A 276 -13.14 -1.81 -7.42
N ASP A 277 -12.02 -2.46 -7.65
CA ASP A 277 -10.85 -2.51 -6.78
C ASP A 277 -9.61 -2.11 -7.61
N PHE A 278 -8.95 -1.01 -7.23
CA PHE A 278 -7.92 -0.39 -8.05
C PHE A 278 -6.89 0.39 -7.23
N GLY A 279 -5.61 0.17 -7.56
CA GLY A 279 -4.48 0.91 -7.00
C GLY A 279 -3.42 1.25 -8.06
N ILE A 280 -2.63 2.27 -7.77
CA ILE A 280 -1.46 2.69 -8.55
C ILE A 280 -0.20 2.64 -7.68
N THR A 281 0.95 2.64 -8.34
CA THR A 281 2.24 2.92 -7.71
C THR A 281 2.78 4.23 -8.27
N TYR A 282 3.03 5.19 -7.39
CA TYR A 282 3.61 6.49 -7.74
C TYR A 282 4.56 6.96 -6.66
N LEU A 283 5.75 7.45 -7.04
CA LEU A 283 6.80 7.89 -6.10
C LEU A 283 7.16 6.82 -5.04
N ARG A 284 7.04 5.54 -5.41
CA ARG A 284 7.24 4.35 -4.54
C ARG A 284 6.23 4.21 -3.40
N LEU A 285 5.10 4.89 -3.49
CA LEU A 285 3.93 4.70 -2.65
C LEU A 285 2.84 4.02 -3.47
N ASN A 286 2.05 3.17 -2.81
CA ASN A 286 0.93 2.47 -3.42
C ASN A 286 -0.38 3.03 -2.88
N SER A 287 -1.36 3.20 -3.75
CA SER A 287 -2.76 3.35 -3.35
C SER A 287 -3.48 2.01 -3.43
N ASP A 288 -4.59 1.92 -2.71
CA ASP A 288 -5.58 0.86 -2.83
C ASP A 288 -6.96 1.43 -2.56
N CYS A 289 -7.93 1.14 -3.42
CA CYS A 289 -9.24 1.78 -3.35
C CYS A 289 -10.33 0.97 -4.03
N GLN A 290 -11.38 0.70 -3.24
CA GLN A 290 -12.63 0.11 -3.68
C GLN A 290 -13.73 1.16 -3.67
N ARG A 291 -14.43 1.31 -4.80
CA ARG A 291 -15.53 2.27 -4.96
C ARG A 291 -16.71 1.70 -5.69
N LEU A 292 -17.88 2.24 -5.35
CA LEU A 292 -19.15 1.84 -5.94
C LEU A 292 -19.68 2.90 -6.91
N ALA A 293 -20.23 2.46 -8.03
CA ALA A 293 -20.96 3.30 -8.98
C ALA A 293 -22.31 2.68 -9.32
N TYR A 294 -23.27 3.48 -9.80
CA TYR A 294 -24.57 3.01 -10.25
C TYR A 294 -24.89 3.56 -11.62
N VAL A 295 -25.32 2.67 -12.53
CA VAL A 295 -25.70 3.04 -13.89
C VAL A 295 -27.17 3.45 -13.91
N MET A 296 -27.43 4.74 -14.05
CA MET A 296 -28.76 5.33 -13.93
C MET A 296 -29.71 4.85 -15.02
N LYS A 297 -30.91 4.40 -14.67
CA LYS A 297 -31.99 4.13 -15.64
C LYS A 297 -32.64 5.42 -16.11
N GLU A 298 -33.33 5.39 -17.24
CA GLU A 298 -34.12 6.53 -17.74
C GLU A 298 -35.17 7.01 -16.71
N SER A 299 -35.74 6.09 -15.92
CA SER A 299 -36.71 6.37 -14.87
C SER A 299 -36.11 6.94 -13.58
N ASP A 300 -34.78 6.85 -13.41
CA ASP A 300 -34.13 7.21 -12.16
C ASP A 300 -33.95 8.73 -12.09
N SER A 301 -34.52 9.37 -11.06
CA SER A 301 -34.27 10.79 -10.77
C SER A 301 -33.03 11.01 -9.90
N ASN A 302 -32.66 10.00 -9.09
CA ASN A 302 -31.49 9.92 -8.22
C ASN A 302 -31.13 8.44 -8.04
N ILE A 303 -29.95 8.14 -7.47
CA ILE A 303 -29.61 6.77 -7.06
C ILE A 303 -30.70 6.22 -6.13
N PRO A 304 -31.20 4.98 -6.36
CA PRO A 304 -32.27 4.40 -5.54
C PRO A 304 -31.98 4.43 -4.03
N ASP A 305 -33.00 4.77 -3.25
CA ASP A 305 -32.88 4.94 -1.79
C ASP A 305 -32.38 3.68 -1.08
N PHE A 306 -32.77 2.48 -1.54
CA PHE A 306 -32.31 1.22 -0.95
C PHE A 306 -30.79 1.03 -1.11
N LEU A 307 -30.19 1.45 -2.24
CA LEU A 307 -28.74 1.44 -2.45
C LEU A 307 -28.07 2.50 -1.60
N THR A 308 -28.63 3.71 -1.54
CA THR A 308 -28.11 4.79 -0.70
C THR A 308 -28.11 4.41 0.79
N ASN A 309 -29.17 3.72 1.26
CA ASN A 309 -29.26 3.25 2.63
C ASN A 309 -28.29 2.10 2.92
N ALA A 310 -28.13 1.15 1.99
CA ALA A 310 -27.10 0.12 2.08
C ALA A 310 -25.70 0.74 2.17
N PHE A 311 -25.40 1.73 1.32
CA PHE A 311 -24.11 2.41 1.29
C PHE A 311 -23.77 3.07 2.64
N LYS A 312 -24.75 3.73 3.27
CA LYS A 312 -24.59 4.33 4.61
C LYS A 312 -24.20 3.30 5.68
N MET A 313 -24.72 2.07 5.59
CA MET A 313 -24.30 0.98 6.49
C MET A 313 -22.82 0.62 6.31
N GLY A 314 -22.31 0.69 5.08
CA GLY A 314 -20.89 0.52 4.78
C GLY A 314 -20.03 1.62 5.42
N ASN A 315 -20.39 2.89 5.26
CA ASN A 315 -19.69 3.98 5.94
C ASN A 315 -19.78 3.87 7.47
N GLN A 316 -20.91 3.41 8.01
CA GLN A 316 -21.05 3.17 9.45
C GLN A 316 -20.08 2.09 9.93
N LEU A 317 -19.82 1.04 9.14
CA LEU A 317 -18.80 0.05 9.46
C LEU A 317 -17.39 0.64 9.41
N GLN A 318 -17.08 1.50 8.42
CA GLN A 318 -15.80 2.21 8.38
C GLN A 318 -15.60 3.10 9.61
N ASP A 319 -16.64 3.81 10.06
CA ASP A 319 -16.60 4.59 11.30
C ASP A 319 -16.37 3.69 12.52
N ILE A 320 -17.03 2.53 12.60
CA ILE A 320 -16.82 1.58 13.69
C ILE A 320 -15.38 1.10 13.72
N LEU A 321 -14.85 0.69 12.58
CA LEU A 321 -13.48 0.18 12.47
C LEU A 321 -12.46 1.24 12.87
N THR A 322 -12.51 2.40 12.23
CA THR A 322 -11.50 3.47 12.41
C THR A 322 -11.55 4.06 13.81
N ASN A 323 -12.72 4.11 14.47
CA ASN A 323 -12.81 4.52 15.89
C ASN A 323 -12.21 3.50 16.88
N ASN A 324 -11.96 2.26 16.46
CA ASN A 324 -11.27 1.26 17.28
C ASN A 324 -9.73 1.32 17.12
N PHE A 325 -9.20 2.17 16.23
CA PHE A 325 -7.77 2.35 16.10
C PHE A 325 -7.22 3.02 17.35
N LYS A 326 -6.32 2.31 18.04
CA LYS A 326 -5.66 2.80 19.24
C LYS A 326 -4.24 2.27 19.31
N HIS A 327 -3.32 3.18 19.61
CA HIS A 327 -1.90 2.86 19.70
C HIS A 327 -1.67 1.67 20.65
N LYS A 328 -0.84 0.73 20.17
CA LYS A 328 -0.49 -0.54 20.82
C LYS A 328 -1.58 -1.59 20.97
N LEU A 329 -2.79 -1.40 20.40
CA LEU A 329 -3.70 -2.54 20.19
C LEU A 329 -3.19 -3.44 19.07
N SER A 330 -3.46 -4.74 19.16
CA SER A 330 -3.17 -5.66 18.07
C SER A 330 -4.20 -5.51 16.94
N GLY A 331 -3.84 -5.91 15.73
CA GLY A 331 -4.80 -5.99 14.62
C GLY A 331 -6.00 -6.89 14.95
N ASN A 332 -5.76 -7.99 15.67
CA ASN A 332 -6.77 -8.92 16.15
C ASN A 332 -7.73 -8.27 17.17
N ASP A 333 -7.22 -7.46 18.10
CA ASP A 333 -8.06 -6.72 19.03
C ASP A 333 -8.95 -5.71 18.29
N ILE A 334 -8.38 -4.96 17.34
CA ILE A 334 -9.13 -3.97 16.55
C ILE A 334 -10.23 -4.66 15.74
N LEU A 335 -9.91 -5.78 15.10
CA LEU A 335 -10.86 -6.60 14.34
C LEU A 335 -12.03 -7.06 15.21
N LEU A 336 -11.73 -7.76 16.31
CA LEU A 336 -12.76 -8.36 17.17
C LEU A 336 -13.65 -7.29 17.81
N ASN A 337 -13.07 -6.18 18.28
CA ASN A 337 -13.83 -5.06 18.83
C ASN A 337 -14.79 -4.45 17.79
N SER A 338 -14.30 -4.27 16.56
CA SER A 338 -15.09 -3.71 15.45
C SER A 338 -16.23 -4.62 15.03
N LEU A 339 -15.94 -5.92 14.84
CA LEU A 339 -16.94 -6.92 14.48
C LEU A 339 -18.03 -7.06 15.55
N ASN A 340 -17.64 -7.10 16.83
CA ASN A 340 -18.60 -7.18 17.93
C ASN A 340 -19.50 -5.94 17.98
N LYS A 341 -18.93 -4.73 17.87
CA LYS A 341 -19.70 -3.48 17.87
C LYS A 341 -20.66 -3.40 16.67
N ALA A 342 -20.21 -3.78 15.48
CA ALA A 342 -21.02 -3.79 14.27
C ALA A 342 -22.17 -4.80 14.33
N LYS A 343 -21.91 -6.03 14.80
CA LYS A 343 -22.96 -7.06 14.96
C LYS A 343 -24.00 -6.68 16.00
N ASN A 344 -23.60 -6.02 17.10
CA ASN A 344 -24.52 -5.58 18.15
C ASN A 344 -25.53 -4.52 17.69
N ILE A 345 -25.23 -3.77 16.62
CA ILE A 345 -26.17 -2.83 16.01
C ILE A 345 -26.88 -3.40 14.77
N GLY A 346 -26.74 -4.71 14.51
CA GLY A 346 -27.44 -5.42 13.44
C GLY A 346 -26.74 -5.43 12.07
N LEU A 347 -25.49 -5.01 11.97
CA LEU A 347 -24.73 -5.15 10.71
C LEU A 347 -24.27 -6.59 10.51
N ARG A 348 -24.07 -6.98 9.24
CA ARG A 348 -23.38 -8.23 8.84
C ARG A 348 -22.01 -7.89 8.22
N PRO A 349 -20.99 -7.59 9.05
CA PRO A 349 -19.71 -7.07 8.59
C PRO A 349 -18.75 -8.18 8.13
N SER A 350 -17.84 -7.81 7.23
CA SER A 350 -16.56 -8.47 6.99
C SER A 350 -15.47 -7.40 6.90
N ILE A 351 -14.36 -7.56 7.63
CA ILE A 351 -13.26 -6.59 7.69
C ILE A 351 -11.95 -7.28 7.28
N TYR A 352 -11.23 -6.70 6.34
CA TYR A 352 -10.00 -7.27 5.77
C TYR A 352 -8.96 -6.18 5.48
N THR A 353 -8.91 -5.21 6.38
CA THR A 353 -8.05 -4.03 6.32
C THR A 353 -6.59 -4.41 6.55
N HIS A 354 -5.69 -3.85 5.73
CA HIS A 354 -4.26 -4.10 5.81
C HIS A 354 -3.43 -2.81 5.76
N PRO A 355 -2.16 -2.85 6.21
CA PRO A 355 -1.24 -1.74 6.02
C PRO A 355 -0.98 -1.45 4.54
N LEU A 356 -0.76 -0.20 4.20
CA LEU A 356 -0.57 0.31 2.83
C LEU A 356 0.58 1.34 2.82
N GLY A 357 1.40 1.35 1.76
CA GLY A 357 2.57 2.23 1.71
C GLY A 357 3.53 1.86 0.58
N SER A 358 4.78 1.54 0.92
CA SER A 358 5.80 1.11 -0.06
C SER A 358 5.44 -0.18 -0.79
N TYR A 359 4.48 -0.94 -0.24
CA TYR A 359 3.83 -2.10 -0.85
C TYR A 359 2.32 -1.94 -0.72
N GLY A 360 1.55 -2.56 -1.63
CA GLY A 360 0.09 -2.65 -1.53
C GLY A 360 -0.35 -3.32 -0.24
N HIS A 361 0.02 -4.59 -0.08
CA HIS A 361 0.04 -5.26 1.22
C HIS A 361 1.33 -4.92 1.96
N SER A 362 1.34 -3.82 2.71
CA SER A 362 2.51 -3.34 3.45
C SER A 362 2.70 -4.03 4.80
N SER A 363 3.81 -3.74 5.48
CA SER A 363 4.06 -4.26 6.84
C SER A 363 3.30 -3.45 7.89
N GLY A 364 2.91 -4.14 8.96
CA GLY A 364 2.10 -3.62 10.06
C GLY A 364 1.00 -4.59 10.46
N PRO A 365 0.12 -4.23 11.40
CA PRO A 365 -0.93 -5.11 11.87
C PRO A 365 -1.99 -5.36 10.80
N THR A 366 -2.20 -6.63 10.45
CA THR A 366 -3.35 -7.04 9.63
C THR A 366 -4.62 -7.04 10.46
N ILE A 367 -5.71 -6.46 9.94
CA ILE A 367 -6.99 -6.36 10.64
C ILE A 367 -8.02 -7.19 9.87
N GLY A 368 -7.96 -8.51 10.09
CA GLY A 368 -8.81 -9.50 9.44
C GLY A 368 -8.38 -9.82 8.01
N MET A 369 -8.98 -10.89 7.46
CA MET A 369 -8.88 -11.28 6.05
C MET A 369 -10.26 -11.74 5.59
N TRP A 370 -10.55 -11.68 4.29
CA TRP A 370 -11.87 -12.01 3.76
C TRP A 370 -12.35 -13.42 4.17
N ASP A 371 -11.42 -14.35 4.41
CA ASP A 371 -11.63 -15.72 4.89
C ASP A 371 -11.26 -15.94 6.37
N SER A 372 -10.69 -14.95 7.07
CA SER A 372 -10.27 -15.04 8.47
C SER A 372 -10.81 -13.89 9.33
N GLN A 373 -12.09 -13.98 9.69
CA GLN A 373 -12.78 -13.00 10.55
C GLN A 373 -12.62 -13.27 12.06
N GLY A 374 -11.96 -14.35 12.45
CA GLY A 374 -11.67 -14.69 13.85
C GLY A 374 -10.33 -14.13 14.37
N GLY A 375 -9.54 -13.53 13.48
CA GLY A 375 -8.17 -13.08 13.74
C GLY A 375 -7.17 -13.68 12.75
N VAL A 376 -6.00 -13.07 12.66
CA VAL A 376 -4.88 -13.46 11.80
C VAL A 376 -3.67 -13.70 12.71
N LYS A 377 -3.22 -14.94 12.83
CA LYS A 377 -2.05 -15.28 13.65
C LYS A 377 -0.79 -14.65 13.04
N GLY A 378 0.11 -14.13 13.88
CA GLY A 378 1.33 -13.47 13.45
C GLY A 378 1.05 -12.02 13.09
N ALA A 379 0.70 -11.75 11.83
CA ALA A 379 0.48 -10.38 11.34
C ALA A 379 -0.63 -9.62 12.08
N GLY A 380 -1.70 -10.29 12.50
CA GLY A 380 -2.75 -9.67 13.33
C GLY A 380 -2.40 -9.52 14.80
N ASP A 381 -1.37 -10.20 15.30
CA ASP A 381 -0.88 -10.06 16.68
C ASP A 381 0.08 -8.85 16.83
N TYR A 382 0.61 -8.36 15.72
CA TYR A 382 1.43 -7.15 15.68
C TYR A 382 0.62 -5.93 16.12
N LYS A 383 1.31 -4.96 16.74
CA LYS A 383 0.68 -3.83 17.40
C LYS A 383 0.63 -2.60 16.50
N LEU A 384 -0.50 -1.92 16.49
CA LEU A 384 -0.68 -0.64 15.81
C LEU A 384 0.30 0.42 16.34
N ASN A 385 1.15 0.92 15.45
CA ASN A 385 2.05 2.05 15.68
C ASN A 385 1.49 3.32 15.05
N TYR A 386 1.99 4.48 15.49
CA TYR A 386 1.66 5.75 14.86
C TYR A 386 2.37 5.88 13.51
N ASN A 387 1.84 6.81 12.72
CA ASN A 387 2.31 7.21 11.41
C ASN A 387 2.26 6.07 10.39
N THR A 388 1.22 5.24 10.47
CA THR A 388 0.99 4.12 9.55
C THR A 388 -0.24 4.40 8.69
N VAL A 389 -0.14 4.06 7.40
CA VAL A 389 -1.26 4.12 6.46
C VAL A 389 -1.83 2.72 6.26
N TYR A 390 -3.15 2.66 6.09
CA TYR A 390 -3.94 1.45 5.90
C TYR A 390 -4.87 1.61 4.71
N ALA A 391 -5.12 0.52 4.01
CA ALA A 391 -6.29 0.39 3.17
C ALA A 391 -7.47 -0.03 4.05
N ILE A 392 -8.41 0.90 4.29
CA ILE A 392 -9.57 0.68 5.17
C ILE A 392 -10.63 -0.15 4.42
N GLU A 393 -10.28 -1.41 4.21
CA GLU A 393 -10.98 -2.38 3.37
C GLU A 393 -11.96 -3.24 4.17
N LEU A 394 -13.22 -3.22 3.75
CA LEU A 394 -14.31 -3.94 4.41
C LEU A 394 -15.56 -4.07 3.52
N ASN A 395 -16.49 -4.92 3.92
CA ASN A 395 -17.84 -4.89 3.38
C ASN A 395 -18.92 -5.14 4.43
N ILE A 396 -20.13 -4.71 4.11
CA ILE A 396 -21.36 -5.18 4.76
C ILE A 396 -22.18 -5.98 3.76
N THR A 397 -22.80 -7.06 4.23
CA THR A 397 -23.84 -7.77 3.49
C THR A 397 -25.21 -7.29 3.97
N THR A 398 -26.07 -6.82 3.08
CA THR A 398 -27.42 -6.36 3.42
C THR A 398 -28.47 -6.88 2.44
N PHE A 399 -29.62 -7.30 2.97
CA PHE A 399 -30.73 -7.77 2.16
C PHE A 399 -31.52 -6.56 1.66
N ILE A 400 -31.75 -6.49 0.36
CA ILE A 400 -32.58 -5.45 -0.25
C ILE A 400 -33.85 -6.09 -0.86
N SER A 401 -35.00 -5.60 -0.43
CA SER A 401 -36.31 -6.12 -0.85
C SER A 401 -36.55 -5.95 -2.34
N GLU A 402 -36.04 -4.86 -2.91
CA GLU A 402 -36.23 -4.44 -4.30
C GLU A 402 -35.61 -5.41 -5.29
N TRP A 403 -34.53 -6.10 -4.88
CA TRP A 403 -33.92 -7.18 -5.65
C TRP A 403 -34.18 -8.57 -5.04
N ASN A 404 -34.88 -8.63 -3.90
CA ASN A 404 -35.15 -9.84 -3.14
C ASN A 404 -33.88 -10.71 -2.93
N ARG A 405 -32.76 -10.06 -2.62
CA ARG A 405 -31.46 -10.72 -2.42
C ARG A 405 -30.53 -9.92 -1.52
N ASP A 406 -29.47 -10.60 -1.10
CA ASP A 406 -28.31 -9.95 -0.49
C ASP A 406 -27.46 -9.23 -1.54
N ILE A 407 -27.00 -8.05 -1.15
CA ILE A 407 -25.93 -7.29 -1.82
C ILE A 407 -24.79 -7.03 -0.84
N LYS A 408 -23.60 -6.80 -1.40
CA LYS A 408 -22.42 -6.36 -0.66
C LYS A 408 -22.12 -4.90 -0.97
N ILE A 409 -21.89 -4.10 0.06
CA ILE A 409 -21.31 -2.77 -0.08
C ILE A 409 -19.84 -2.92 0.32
N MET A 410 -18.98 -3.01 -0.69
CA MET A 410 -17.52 -3.15 -0.56
C MET A 410 -16.92 -1.74 -0.67
N LEU A 411 -16.08 -1.38 0.30
CA LEU A 411 -15.50 -0.05 0.42
C LEU A 411 -14.07 -0.15 0.89
N GLU A 412 -13.22 0.68 0.29
CA GLU A 412 -11.85 0.80 0.71
C GLU A 412 -11.30 2.18 0.38
N GLU A 413 -10.67 2.78 1.38
CA GLU A 413 -10.06 4.09 1.27
C GLU A 413 -8.80 4.14 2.11
N ALA A 414 -7.79 4.86 1.63
CA ALA A 414 -6.56 5.06 2.39
C ALA A 414 -6.81 5.86 3.67
N GLY A 415 -6.42 5.29 4.81
CA GLY A 415 -6.51 5.89 6.14
C GLY A 415 -5.16 6.00 6.81
N PHE A 416 -4.91 7.09 7.53
CA PHE A 416 -3.68 7.36 8.28
C PHE A 416 -3.96 7.39 9.77
N PHE A 417 -3.19 6.62 10.54
CA PHE A 417 -3.21 6.67 11.99
C PHE A 417 -1.98 7.39 12.52
N GLY A 418 -2.13 8.67 12.86
CA GLY A 418 -1.08 9.50 13.45
C GLY A 418 -1.27 9.72 14.95
N GLU A 419 -0.37 10.50 15.56
CA GLU A 419 -0.46 10.83 17.00
C GLU A 419 -1.74 11.58 17.38
N LYS A 420 -2.33 12.31 16.43
CA LYS A 420 -3.62 13.03 16.60
C LYS A 420 -4.84 12.13 16.40
N GLY A 421 -4.63 10.83 16.15
CA GLY A 421 -5.67 9.85 15.86
C GLY A 421 -5.78 9.52 14.37
N PHE A 422 -6.87 8.85 14.03
CA PHE A 422 -7.18 8.44 12.66
C PHE A 422 -7.71 9.60 11.81
N ARG A 423 -7.28 9.67 10.56
CA ARG A 423 -7.91 10.46 9.49
C ARG A 423 -7.86 9.66 8.19
N TYR A 424 -8.75 9.95 7.25
CA TYR A 424 -8.51 9.51 5.87
C TYR A 424 -7.38 10.34 5.26
N VAL A 425 -6.56 9.72 4.40
CA VAL A 425 -5.46 10.40 3.71
C VAL A 425 -6.04 11.50 2.82
N ASN A 426 -7.04 11.14 2.00
CA ASN A 426 -7.91 12.06 1.29
C ASN A 426 -9.37 11.85 1.76
N ASN A 427 -10.37 12.29 1.01
CA ASN A 427 -11.77 12.01 1.33
C ASN A 427 -12.12 10.53 1.09
N ARG A 428 -12.99 9.96 1.92
CA ARG A 428 -13.64 8.67 1.62
C ARG A 428 -14.83 8.83 0.69
N GLN A 429 -15.21 7.75 -0.01
CA GLN A 429 -16.49 7.70 -0.70
C GLN A 429 -17.66 7.82 0.30
N THR A 430 -18.48 8.86 0.15
CA THR A 430 -19.69 9.11 0.98
C THR A 430 -21.00 9.04 0.18
N LYS A 431 -20.90 8.90 -1.13
CA LYS A 431 -22.01 8.70 -2.06
C LYS A 431 -21.57 7.76 -3.18
N ILE A 432 -22.49 6.91 -3.65
CA ILE A 432 -22.28 6.10 -4.85
C ILE A 432 -22.05 7.03 -6.04
N ILE A 433 -21.10 6.68 -6.93
CA ILE A 433 -20.82 7.44 -8.14
C ILE A 433 -21.98 7.25 -9.14
N GLU A 434 -22.49 8.33 -9.70
CA GLU A 434 -23.56 8.29 -10.70
C GLU A 434 -22.97 8.19 -12.11
N ILE A 435 -23.35 7.16 -12.86
CA ILE A 435 -23.11 7.07 -14.31
C ILE A 435 -24.43 7.44 -15.00
N PRO A 436 -24.54 8.66 -15.59
CA PRO A 436 -25.81 9.16 -16.09
C PRO A 436 -26.40 8.33 -17.24
N PHE A 437 -27.72 8.28 -17.34
CA PHE A 437 -28.40 7.69 -18.49
C PHE A 437 -28.01 8.42 -19.80
N ILE A 438 -27.70 7.65 -20.86
CA ILE A 438 -27.47 8.18 -22.22
C ILE A 438 -28.65 7.77 -23.09
N LYS A 439 -29.27 8.76 -23.73
CA LYS A 439 -30.41 8.57 -24.64
C LYS A 439 -30.03 7.93 -25.97
#